data_AF-A0A528WU21-F1
#
_entry.id   AF-A0A528WU21-F1
#
_cell.length_a   1.000
_cell.length_b   1.000
_cell.length_c   1.000
_cell.angle_alpha   90.00
_cell.angle_beta   90.00
_cell.angle_gamma   90.00
#
_symmetry.space_group_name_H-M   'P 1'
#
loop_
_entity.id
_entity.type
_entity.pdbx_description
1 polymer ?
#
loop_
_entity_poly.entity_id
_entity_poly.type
_entity_poly.pdbx_seq_one_letter_code
_entity_poly.pdbx_strand_id
1 'polypeptide(L)' 'PNPGMLVEAARQLGLDLERSLIVGDKPADMEAGQRAGLERGWLVDGEATTMGGFSVLPLRDARDLEGLLTAIRSL' A
#
# COMPACT_ATOMS: atom_id res chain seq x y z
N PRO A 1 0.30 -10.98 7.40
CA PRO A 1 0.38 -12.21 6.54
C PRO A 1 1.67 -12.26 5.73
N ASN A 2 2.03 -13.40 5.14
CA ASN A 2 3.22 -13.51 4.29
C ASN A 2 3.01 -12.79 2.93
N PRO A 3 4.02 -12.08 2.40
CA PRO A 3 3.89 -11.25 1.19
C PRO A 3 3.91 -12.05 -0.13
N GLY A 4 3.81 -13.38 -0.08
CA GLY A 4 4.10 -14.26 -1.23
C GLY A 4 3.31 -13.91 -2.49
N MET A 5 2.03 -13.54 -2.37
CA MET A 5 1.23 -13.13 -3.53
C MET A 5 1.74 -11.83 -4.18
N LEU A 6 2.20 -10.86 -3.40
CA LEU A 6 2.73 -9.58 -3.92
C LEU A 6 4.07 -9.78 -4.60
N VAL A 7 4.96 -10.57 -3.99
CA VAL A 7 6.28 -10.90 -4.56
C VAL A 7 6.13 -11.67 -5.86
N GLU A 8 5.19 -12.62 -5.92
CA GLU A 8 4.93 -13.38 -7.14
C GLU A 8 4.30 -12.51 -8.23
N ALA A 9 3.37 -11.61 -7.89
CA ALA A 9 2.82 -10.65 -8.83
C ALA A 9 3.91 -9.74 -9.42
N ALA A 10 4.83 -9.24 -8.59
CA ALA A 10 5.97 -8.45 -9.05
C ALA A 10 6.84 -9.20 -10.05
N ARG A 11 7.14 -10.48 -9.78
CA ARG A 11 7.91 -11.34 -10.68
C ARG A 11 7.18 -11.60 -12.01
N GLN A 12 5.87 -11.89 -11.96
CA GLN A 12 5.10 -12.21 -13.16
C GLN A 12 4.82 -11.01 -14.05
N LEU A 13 4.64 -9.83 -13.45
CA LEU A 13 4.23 -8.61 -14.14
C LEU A 13 5.38 -7.61 -14.33
N GLY A 14 6.57 -7.90 -13.80
CA GLY A 14 7.73 -7.02 -13.88
C GLY A 14 7.56 -5.72 -13.09
N LEU A 15 6.91 -5.79 -11.92
CA LEU A 15 6.66 -4.61 -11.08
C LEU A 15 7.85 -4.32 -10.17
N ASP A 16 8.13 -3.03 -9.99
CA ASP A 16 9.01 -2.52 -8.95
C ASP A 16 8.18 -2.27 -7.67
N LEU A 17 8.38 -3.10 -6.65
CA LEU A 17 7.60 -3.01 -5.40
C LEU A 17 7.96 -1.77 -4.57
N GLU A 18 9.19 -1.27 -4.66
CA GLU A 18 9.59 -0.03 -3.97
C GLU A 18 8.87 1.17 -4.59
N ARG A 19 8.62 1.13 -5.91
CA ARG A 19 7.80 2.11 -6.65
C ARG A 19 6.34 1.69 -6.79
N SER A 20 5.83 0.87 -5.86
CA SER A 20 4.44 0.45 -5.82
C SER A 20 3.76 0.88 -4.51
N LEU A 21 2.43 0.90 -4.55
CA LEU A 21 1.58 1.11 -3.38
C LEU A 21 0.49 0.04 -3.32
N ILE A 22 -0.09 -0.14 -2.14
CA ILE A 22 -1.19 -1.08 -1.90
C ILE A 22 -2.43 -0.36 -1.39
N VAL A 23 -3.60 -0.83 -1.78
CA VAL A 23 -4.89 -0.40 -1.22
C VAL A 23 -5.59 -1.67 -0.73
N GLY A 24 -6.07 -1.67 0.52
CA GLY A 24 -6.73 -2.83 1.11
C GLY A 24 -7.77 -2.43 2.16
N ASP A 25 -8.64 -3.34 2.55
CA ASP A 25 -9.70 -3.12 3.54
C ASP A 25 -9.32 -3.62 4.93
N LYS A 26 -8.21 -4.35 5.06
CA LYS A 26 -7.78 -4.95 6.32
C LYS A 26 -6.38 -4.51 6.72
N PRO A 27 -6.09 -4.42 8.04
CA PRO A 27 -4.72 -4.26 8.53
C PRO A 27 -3.75 -5.33 7.99
N ALA A 28 -4.27 -6.53 7.72
CA ALA A 28 -3.51 -7.63 7.14
C ALA A 28 -2.93 -7.30 5.76
N ASP A 29 -3.60 -6.46 4.95
CA ASP A 29 -3.09 -6.03 3.64
C ASP A 29 -1.89 -5.10 3.82
N MET A 30 -1.97 -4.19 4.80
CA MET A 30 -0.88 -3.27 5.14
C MET A 30 0.35 -4.03 5.65
N GLU A 31 0.16 -5.05 6.48
CA GLU A 31 1.25 -5.93 6.90
C GLU A 31 1.87 -6.72 5.74
N ALA A 32 1.07 -7.13 4.75
CA ALA A 32 1.60 -7.80 3.56
C ALA A 32 2.44 -6.82 2.72
N GLY A 33 1.93 -5.61 2.49
CA GLY A 33 2.61 -4.56 1.75
C GLY A 33 3.95 -4.18 2.38
N GLN A 34 3.94 -3.92 3.70
CA GLN A 34 5.16 -3.64 4.46
C GLN A 34 6.20 -4.76 4.31
N ARG A 35 5.80 -6.03 4.49
CA ARG A 35 6.72 -7.17 4.37
C ARG A 35 7.19 -7.43 2.94
N ALA A 36 6.44 -6.96 1.94
CA ALA A 36 6.80 -7.03 0.53
C ALA A 36 7.76 -5.91 0.09
N GLY A 37 8.04 -4.93 0.96
CA GLY A 37 8.95 -3.82 0.66
C GLY A 37 8.28 -2.61 0.01
N LEU A 38 6.96 -2.50 0.05
CA LEU A 38 6.28 -1.27 -0.37
C LEU A 38 6.57 -0.15 0.63
N GLU A 39 6.56 1.10 0.18
CA GLU A 39 6.79 2.27 1.03
C GLU A 39 5.52 2.80 1.70
N ARG A 40 4.36 2.60 1.07
CA ARG A 40 3.09 3.14 1.55
C ARG A 40 1.86 2.35 1.09
N GLY A 41 0.78 2.46 1.85
CA GLY A 41 -0.51 1.86 1.53
C GLY A 41 -1.69 2.68 2.04
N TRP A 42 -2.86 2.41 1.46
CA TRP A 42 -4.13 3.01 1.87
C TRP A 42 -5.06 1.95 2.45
N LEU A 43 -5.60 2.22 3.64
CA LEU A 43 -6.55 1.36 4.33
C LEU A 43 -7.96 1.94 4.23
N VAL A 44 -8.86 1.19 3.60
CA VAL A 44 -10.29 1.55 3.50
C VAL A 44 -10.88 1.62 4.89
N ASP A 45 -11.57 2.72 5.19
CA ASP A 45 -12.14 3.01 6.52
C ASP A 45 -11.12 2.93 7.68
N GLY A 46 -9.83 3.06 7.37
CA GLY A 46 -8.74 2.99 8.32
C GLY A 46 -8.34 4.32 8.94
N GLU A 47 -7.31 4.25 9.78
CA GLU A 47 -6.64 5.41 10.38
C GLU A 47 -5.19 5.51 9.88
N ALA A 48 -4.66 6.73 9.88
CA ALA A 48 -3.26 6.95 9.54
C ALA A 48 -2.34 6.31 10.59
N THR A 49 -1.35 5.53 10.14
CA THR A 49 -0.35 4.92 11.02
C THR A 49 0.96 4.70 10.29
N THR A 50 2.05 4.54 11.04
CA THR A 50 3.38 4.26 10.51
C THR A 50 3.89 2.95 11.08
N MET A 51 4.30 2.03 10.22
CA MET A 51 4.79 0.70 10.59
C MET A 51 6.21 0.51 10.07
N GLY A 52 7.23 0.77 10.91
CA GLY A 52 8.62 0.49 10.55
C GLY A 52 9.09 1.11 9.22
N GLY A 53 8.68 2.35 8.95
CA GLY A 53 8.98 3.07 7.69
C GLY A 53 7.87 3.00 6.63
N PHE A 54 6.93 2.05 6.75
CA PHE A 54 5.76 1.96 5.88
C PHE A 54 4.65 2.90 6.35
N SER A 55 4.20 3.79 5.46
CA SER A 55 3.15 4.76 5.76
C SER A 55 1.76 4.22 5.36
N VAL A 56 0.85 4.09 6.33
CA VAL A 56 -0.56 3.74 6.09
C VAL A 56 -1.38 5.01 6.14
N LEU A 57 -2.12 5.28 5.08
CA LEU A 57 -3.01 6.43 4.94
C LEU A 57 -4.46 5.95 4.91
N PRO A 58 -5.42 6.73 5.43
CA PRO A 58 -6.82 6.36 5.35
C PRO A 58 -7.35 6.51 3.91
N LEU A 59 -8.37 5.70 3.57
CA LEU A 59 -9.19 5.89 2.37
C LEU A 59 -10.67 5.83 2.76
N ARG A 60 -11.21 6.97 3.20
CA ARG A 60 -12.59 7.09 3.73
C ARG A 60 -13.50 7.96 2.86
N ASP A 61 -12.92 8.97 2.23
CA ASP A 61 -13.67 9.96 1.48
C ASP A 61 -12.91 10.47 0.24
N ALA A 62 -13.53 11.42 -0.48
CA ALA A 62 -12.96 12.00 -1.70
C ALA A 62 -11.61 12.70 -1.47
N ARG A 63 -11.35 13.27 -0.29
CA ARG A 63 -10.07 13.93 0.02
C ARG A 63 -8.96 12.89 0.14
N ASP A 64 -9.25 11.79 0.82
CA ASP A 64 -8.31 10.68 0.94
C ASP A 64 -8.00 10.07 -0.45
N LEU A 65 -9.02 9.95 -1.31
CA LEU A 65 -8.86 9.50 -2.70
C LEU A 65 -7.97 10.45 -3.52
N GLU A 66 -8.13 11.76 -3.40
CA GLU A 66 -7.24 12.72 -4.06
C GLU A 66 -5.78 12.58 -3.59
N GLY A 67 -5.58 12.26 -2.30
CA GLY A 67 -4.27 11.92 -1.76
C GLY A 67 -3.66 10.68 -2.43
N LEU A 68 -4.45 9.61 -2.58
CA LEU A 68 -4.03 8.40 -3.30
C LEU A 68 -3.70 8.70 -4.77
N LEU A 69 -4.55 9.46 -5.47
CA LEU A 69 -4.32 9.80 -6.87
C LEU A 69 -3.07 10.66 -7.05
N THR A 70 -2.81 11.59 -6.12
CA THR A 70 -1.59 12.40 -6.10
C THR A 70 -0.36 11.51 -5.91
N ALA A 71 -0.43 10.54 -5.01
CA ALA A 71 0.63 9.56 -4.79
C ALA A 71 0.89 8.70 -6.03
N ILE A 72 -0.15 8.21 -6.71
CA ILE A 72 0.00 7.43 -7.96
C ILE A 72 0.71 8.26 -9.04
N ARG A 73 0.38 9.55 -9.17
CA ARG A 73 1.03 10.46 -10.13
C ARG A 73 2.50 10.76 -9.80
N SER A 74 2.96 10.46 -8.60
CA SER A 74 4.33 10.72 -8.14
C SER A 74 5.25 9.49 -8.22
N LEU A 75 4.74 8.34 -8.68
CA LEU A 75 5.51 7.09 -8.83
C LEU A 75 6.32 7.12 -10.12
#